data_AF-A0AAE3NSG7-F1
#
_entry.id   AF-A0AAE3NSG7-F1
#
_cell.length_a   1.000
_cell.length_b   1.000
_cell.length_c   1.000
_cell.angle_alpha   90.00
_cell.angle_beta   90.00
_cell.angle_gamma   90.00
#
_symmetry.space_group_name_H-M   'P 1'
#
loop_
_entity.id
_entity.type
_entity.pdbx_description
1 polymer ?
#
loop_
_entity_poly.entity_id
_entity_poly.type
_entity_poly.pdbx_seq_one_letter_code
_entity_poly.pdbx_strand_id
1 'polypeptide(L)'
;MTSRFALALLSLLLAAPALAQAVVDSSLSDLNGDGLRERFTLLHYPGADTVDLIVEDTGTGRVTARDIAWTGGIGQQPDIDVAPNGSIRLHSRNESIGRNRWVQTLTIAYRDGAYRVAGFTYEFYDTLNPDAAGSCDLNLLTGRGFVTRGPGPKKTIAHDVAARRVTDWRESDPIPEICRPWE
;
A
#
# COMPACT_ATOMS: atom_id res chain seq x y z
N MET A 1 -41.99 58.82 -12.42
CA MET A 1 -40.70 58.83 -11.68
C MET A 1 -40.61 57.54 -10.90
N THR A 2 -39.73 56.64 -11.35
CA THR A 2 -39.51 55.29 -10.84
C THR A 2 -38.55 55.33 -9.65
N SER A 3 -38.97 54.82 -8.48
CA SER A 3 -38.08 54.65 -7.32
C SER A 3 -37.73 53.17 -7.15
N ARG A 4 -36.43 52.93 -6.95
CA ARG A 4 -35.73 51.65 -7.14
C ARG A 4 -35.83 50.79 -5.87
N PHE A 5 -36.23 49.53 -6.03
CA PHE A 5 -35.97 48.48 -5.05
C PHE A 5 -34.49 48.07 -5.15
N ALA A 6 -33.73 48.21 -4.08
CA ALA A 6 -32.42 47.59 -3.94
C ALA A 6 -32.57 46.42 -2.95
N LEU A 7 -32.68 45.20 -3.48
CA LEU A 7 -32.61 43.97 -2.70
C LEU A 7 -31.14 43.59 -2.54
N ALA A 8 -30.59 43.74 -1.34
CA ALA A 8 -29.27 43.24 -1.01
C ALA A 8 -29.36 41.71 -0.79
N LEU A 9 -28.85 40.94 -1.76
CA LEU A 9 -28.78 39.48 -1.65
C LEU A 9 -27.54 39.11 -0.81
N LEU A 10 -27.75 38.78 0.46
CA LEU A 10 -26.70 38.30 1.35
C LEU A 10 -26.41 36.83 1.02
N SER A 11 -25.27 36.58 0.37
CA SER A 11 -24.83 35.22 0.01
C SER A 11 -24.32 34.50 1.26
N LEU A 12 -25.09 33.57 1.82
CA LEU A 12 -24.56 32.60 2.80
C LEU A 12 -23.64 31.63 2.05
N LEU A 13 -22.33 31.77 2.25
CA LEU A 13 -21.35 30.74 1.91
C LEU A 13 -21.55 29.57 2.88
N LEU A 14 -22.28 28.55 2.44
CA LEU A 14 -22.28 27.24 3.08
C LEU A 14 -20.88 26.63 2.90
N ALA A 15 -20.03 26.74 3.93
CA ALA A 15 -18.81 25.95 3.99
C ALA A 15 -19.23 24.47 4.15
N ALA A 16 -19.23 23.72 3.05
CA ALA A 16 -19.34 22.28 3.12
C ALA A 16 -18.16 21.75 3.94
N PRO A 17 -18.36 20.79 4.87
CA PRO A 17 -17.25 20.16 5.55
C PRO A 17 -16.35 19.52 4.48
N ALA A 18 -15.11 20.00 4.37
CA ALA A 18 -14.11 19.30 3.60
C ALA A 18 -13.97 17.91 4.22
N LEU A 19 -14.23 16.87 3.43
CA LEU A 19 -13.97 15.50 3.82
C LEU A 19 -12.45 15.39 4.09
N ALA A 20 -12.07 15.47 5.36
CA ALA A 20 -10.68 15.46 5.76
C ALA A 20 -10.07 14.08 5.50
N GLN A 21 -8.89 14.06 4.90
CA GLN A 21 -8.08 12.85 4.78
C GLN A 21 -7.69 12.36 6.18
N ALA A 22 -7.71 11.05 6.39
CA ALA A 22 -7.28 10.44 7.63
C ALA A 22 -5.86 9.86 7.45
N VAL A 23 -4.97 10.17 8.39
CA VAL A 23 -3.71 9.42 8.53
C VAL A 23 -4.06 8.06 9.11
N VAL A 24 -3.76 7.00 8.36
CA VAL A 24 -3.97 5.61 8.80
C VAL A 24 -2.81 5.16 9.67
N ASP A 25 -1.59 5.37 9.17
CA ASP A 25 -0.36 5.04 9.89
C ASP A 25 0.81 5.85 9.34
N SER A 26 1.91 5.94 10.10
CA SER A 26 3.14 6.58 9.64
C SER A 26 4.39 6.02 10.28
N SER A 27 5.49 6.04 9.53
CA SER A 27 6.79 5.62 10.01
C SER A 27 7.93 6.53 9.51
N LEU A 28 9.09 6.42 10.15
CA LEU A 28 10.29 7.19 9.84
C LEU A 28 11.45 6.22 9.53
N SER A 29 12.11 6.41 8.40
CA SER A 29 13.34 5.70 8.04
C SER A 29 14.24 6.58 7.20
N ASP A 30 15.56 6.41 7.27
CA ASP A 30 16.51 7.01 6.32
C ASP A 30 16.76 5.96 5.23
N LEU A 31 15.82 5.88 4.29
CA LEU A 31 15.77 4.85 3.27
C LEU A 31 16.66 5.20 2.07
N ASN A 32 16.85 6.49 1.76
CA ASN A 32 17.76 6.93 0.71
C ASN A 32 19.24 6.99 1.15
N GLY A 33 19.51 6.96 2.47
CA GLY A 33 20.86 6.97 3.04
C GLY A 33 21.54 8.34 3.07
N ASP A 34 20.77 9.43 3.01
CA ASP A 34 21.31 10.81 3.02
C ASP A 34 21.53 11.37 4.44
N GLY A 35 21.18 10.61 5.48
CA GLY A 35 21.32 10.99 6.88
C GLY A 35 20.10 11.71 7.47
N LEU A 36 19.07 11.99 6.66
CA LEU A 36 17.77 12.49 7.10
C LEU A 36 16.75 11.36 7.03
N ARG A 37 15.84 11.31 8.01
CA ARG A 37 14.76 10.32 7.99
C ARG A 37 13.60 10.87 7.18
N GLU A 38 13.19 10.11 6.17
CA GLU A 38 11.94 10.36 5.46
C GLU A 38 10.75 9.88 6.27
N ARG A 39 9.62 10.55 6.06
CA ARG A 39 8.33 10.18 6.62
C ARG A 39 7.50 9.44 5.58
N PHE A 40 7.10 8.23 5.92
CA PHE A 40 6.21 7.39 5.13
C PHE A 40 4.83 7.41 5.80
N THR A 41 3.84 8.01 5.16
CA THR A 41 2.49 8.19 5.72
C THR A 41 1.46 7.52 4.82
N LEU A 42 0.62 6.66 5.40
CA LEU A 42 -0.58 6.16 4.74
C LEU A 42 -1.74 7.14 4.94
N LEU A 43 -2.33 7.59 3.84
CA LEU A 43 -3.49 8.49 3.85
C LEU A 43 -4.71 7.81 3.24
N HIS A 44 -5.81 7.82 3.98
CA HIS A 44 -7.12 7.39 3.51
C HIS A 44 -8.00 8.60 3.19
N TYR A 45 -8.62 8.59 2.02
CA TYR A 45 -9.57 9.60 1.59
C TYR A 45 -11.00 9.09 1.81
N PRO A 46 -11.92 9.90 2.35
CA PRO A 46 -13.29 9.45 2.58
C PRO A 46 -13.95 8.92 1.30
N GLY A 47 -14.47 7.69 1.37
CA GLY A 47 -15.12 7.00 0.26
C GLY A 47 -14.18 6.19 -0.63
N ALA A 48 -12.85 6.28 -0.46
CA ALA A 48 -11.89 5.42 -1.14
C ALA A 48 -11.82 4.03 -0.49
N ASP A 49 -11.61 3.00 -1.30
CA ASP A 49 -11.30 1.63 -0.87
C ASP A 49 -9.79 1.36 -0.80
N THR A 50 -8.98 2.37 -1.09
CA THR A 50 -7.51 2.32 -1.10
C THR A 50 -6.91 3.41 -0.21
N VAL A 51 -5.62 3.28 0.08
CA VAL A 51 -4.80 4.32 0.71
C VAL A 51 -3.70 4.78 -0.24
N ASP A 52 -3.33 6.06 -0.13
CA ASP A 52 -2.13 6.62 -0.73
C ASP A 52 -0.94 6.44 0.23
N LEU A 53 0.26 6.19 -0.30
CA LEU A 53 1.51 6.36 0.43
C LEU A 53 2.15 7.69 0.04
N ILE A 54 2.42 8.51 1.05
CA ILE A 54 3.15 9.77 0.93
C ILE A 54 4.54 9.60 1.53
N VAL A 55 5.57 9.98 0.78
CA VAL A 55 6.95 10.10 1.28
C VAL A 55 7.35 11.57 1.30
N GLU A 56 7.68 12.07 2.48
CA GLU A 56 8.14 13.44 2.74
C GLU A 56 9.60 13.45 3.16
N ASP A 57 10.20 14.64 3.19
CA ASP A 57 11.58 14.85 3.63
C ASP A 57 12.65 14.12 2.79
N THR A 58 12.33 13.81 1.52
CA THR A 58 13.20 13.05 0.60
C THR A 58 14.43 13.80 0.06
N GLY A 59 14.67 15.04 0.51
CA GLY A 59 15.64 15.97 -0.05
C GLY A 59 15.33 16.48 -1.48
N THR A 60 14.44 15.80 -2.22
CA THR A 60 14.12 16.10 -3.63
C THR A 60 12.65 16.47 -3.87
N GLY A 61 11.82 16.42 -2.82
CA GLY A 61 10.40 16.79 -2.86
C GLY A 61 9.50 15.77 -2.18
N ARG A 62 8.21 15.79 -2.51
CA ARG A 62 7.22 14.83 -2.03
C ARG A 62 7.03 13.74 -3.07
N VAL A 63 7.03 12.47 -2.64
CA VAL A 63 6.62 11.33 -3.48
C VAL A 63 5.24 10.88 -3.05
N THR A 64 4.35 10.65 -4.03
CA THR A 64 2.97 10.20 -3.79
C THR A 64 2.70 8.97 -4.62
N ALA A 65 2.57 7.82 -3.96
CA ALA A 65 2.08 6.60 -4.56
C ALA A 65 0.58 6.50 -4.31
N ARG A 66 -0.20 6.64 -5.36
CA ARG A 66 -1.67 6.60 -5.27
C ARG A 66 -2.19 5.19 -5.23
N ASP A 67 -3.26 4.99 -4.46
CA ASP A 67 -4.00 3.73 -4.44
C ASP A 67 -3.07 2.51 -4.21
N ILE A 68 -2.09 2.63 -3.32
CA ILE A 68 -1.00 1.65 -3.21
C ILE A 68 -1.44 0.37 -2.49
N ALA A 69 -2.46 0.45 -1.63
CA ALA A 69 -2.92 -0.65 -0.81
C ALA A 69 -4.41 -0.56 -0.51
N TRP A 70 -5.05 -1.71 -0.26
CA TRP A 70 -6.45 -1.79 0.15
C TRP A 70 -6.63 -1.21 1.55
N THR A 71 -7.67 -0.41 1.76
CA THR A 71 -7.95 0.25 3.04
C THR A 71 -8.38 -0.71 4.16
N GLY A 72 -8.81 -1.92 3.80
CA GLY A 72 -9.32 -2.89 4.76
C GLY A 72 -10.70 -2.57 5.33
N GLY A 73 -11.30 -3.56 5.99
CA GLY A 73 -12.42 -3.34 6.91
C GLY A 73 -11.96 -2.92 8.31
N ILE A 74 -12.90 -2.87 9.25
CA ILE A 74 -12.59 -2.63 10.67
C ILE A 74 -11.64 -3.73 11.19
N GLY A 75 -10.49 -3.33 11.72
CA GLY A 75 -9.46 -4.25 12.23
C GLY A 75 -8.59 -4.87 11.14
N GLN A 76 -8.66 -4.36 9.91
CA GLN A 76 -7.90 -4.82 8.75
C GLN A 76 -7.17 -3.66 8.05
N GLN A 77 -7.08 -2.51 8.71
CA GLN A 77 -6.43 -1.32 8.17
C GLN A 77 -4.99 -1.63 7.77
N PRO A 78 -4.50 -1.05 6.66
CA PRO A 78 -3.11 -1.18 6.27
C PRO A 78 -2.23 -0.41 7.24
N ASP A 79 -1.01 -0.90 7.44
CA ASP A 79 -0.02 -0.32 8.35
C ASP A 79 1.37 -0.39 7.73
N ILE A 80 2.29 0.34 8.34
CA ILE A 80 3.69 0.40 7.94
C ILE A 80 4.59 0.06 9.13
N ASP A 81 5.58 -0.79 8.87
CA ASP A 81 6.69 -1.01 9.79
C ASP A 81 8.05 -0.83 9.11
N VAL A 82 9.10 -0.68 9.92
CA VAL A 82 10.49 -0.56 9.43
C VAL A 82 11.22 -1.88 9.70
N ALA A 83 11.65 -2.54 8.63
CA ALA A 83 12.48 -3.73 8.73
C ALA A 83 13.86 -3.40 9.32
N PRO A 84 14.59 -4.38 9.88
CA PRO A 84 15.90 -4.16 10.52
C PRO A 84 16.97 -3.51 9.63
N ASN A 85 16.84 -3.65 8.31
CA ASN A 85 17.74 -3.04 7.32
C ASN A 85 17.28 -1.63 6.86
N GLY A 86 16.26 -1.05 7.52
CA GLY A 86 15.68 0.25 7.20
C GLY A 86 14.60 0.24 6.12
N SER A 87 14.38 -0.87 5.40
CA SER A 87 13.34 -0.92 4.38
C SER A 87 11.95 -0.78 5.00
N ILE A 88 11.07 -0.07 4.31
CA ILE A 88 9.68 0.10 4.71
C ILE A 88 8.87 -1.12 4.28
N ARG A 89 8.08 -1.70 5.18
CA ARG A 89 7.09 -2.73 4.83
C ARG A 89 5.71 -2.14 4.97
N LEU A 90 4.96 -2.16 3.88
CA LEU A 90 3.56 -1.79 3.85
C LEU A 90 2.75 -3.09 3.84
N HIS A 91 1.80 -3.21 4.76
CA HIS A 91 0.93 -4.36 4.85
C HIS A 91 -0.50 -3.99 4.45
N SER A 92 -1.14 -4.86 3.65
CA SER A 92 -2.59 -4.88 3.47
C SER A 92 -3.08 -6.30 3.71
N ARG A 93 -4.32 -6.46 4.19
CA ARG A 93 -4.81 -7.76 4.63
C ARG A 93 -6.31 -7.86 4.56
N ASN A 94 -6.81 -9.06 4.30
CA ASN A 94 -8.18 -9.47 4.59
C ASN A 94 -8.16 -10.75 5.42
N GLU A 95 -8.30 -10.62 6.74
CA GLU A 95 -8.35 -11.73 7.68
C GLU A 95 -9.75 -11.90 8.31
N SER A 96 -10.72 -11.08 7.90
CA SER A 96 -12.05 -11.02 8.53
C SER A 96 -13.23 -11.21 7.57
N ILE A 97 -13.10 -10.89 6.29
CA ILE A 97 -14.21 -10.88 5.32
C ILE A 97 -14.12 -12.08 4.37
N GLY A 98 -15.21 -12.84 4.26
CA GLY A 98 -15.31 -14.00 3.35
C GLY A 98 -14.64 -15.26 3.89
N ARG A 99 -14.40 -16.25 3.03
CA ARG A 99 -13.75 -17.52 3.38
C ARG A 99 -12.23 -17.46 3.29
N ASN A 100 -11.72 -16.79 2.26
CA ASN A 100 -10.31 -16.71 1.94
C ASN A 100 -9.66 -15.58 2.71
N ARG A 101 -8.57 -15.88 3.41
CA ARG A 101 -7.75 -14.90 4.10
C ARG A 101 -6.49 -14.62 3.31
N TRP A 102 -6.03 -13.38 3.38
CA TRP A 102 -4.76 -13.02 2.78
C TRP A 102 -4.07 -11.87 3.50
N VAL A 103 -2.74 -11.84 3.40
CA VAL A 103 -1.88 -10.73 3.78
C VAL A 103 -0.93 -10.47 2.62
N GLN A 104 -0.85 -9.21 2.19
CA GLN A 104 0.11 -8.73 1.22
C GLN A 104 1.09 -7.78 1.90
N THR A 105 2.38 -7.97 1.64
CA THR A 105 3.44 -7.07 2.10
C THR A 105 4.23 -6.54 0.91
N LEU A 106 4.26 -5.22 0.77
CA LEU A 106 5.16 -4.54 -0.16
C LEU A 106 6.40 -4.10 0.62
N THR A 107 7.57 -4.61 0.25
CA THR A 107 8.85 -4.13 0.81
C THR A 107 9.38 -3.03 -0.09
N ILE A 108 9.50 -1.82 0.45
CA ILE A 108 9.94 -0.62 -0.24
C ILE A 108 11.40 -0.33 0.10
N ALA A 109 12.20 -0.13 -0.93
CA ALA A 109 13.61 0.24 -0.81
C ALA A 109 13.97 1.38 -1.77
N TYR A 110 15.00 2.16 -1.43
CA TYR A 110 15.56 3.15 -2.34
C TYR A 110 16.63 2.52 -3.23
N ARG A 111 16.38 2.45 -4.54
CA ARG A 111 17.30 1.89 -5.54
C ARG A 111 17.23 2.68 -6.84
N ASP A 112 18.39 2.96 -7.41
CA ASP A 112 18.54 3.69 -8.67
C ASP A 112 17.82 5.05 -8.66
N GLY A 113 18.00 5.81 -7.56
CA GLY A 113 17.43 7.15 -7.41
C GLY A 113 15.91 7.18 -7.20
N ALA A 114 15.31 6.08 -6.72
CA ALA A 114 13.86 5.97 -6.57
C ALA A 114 13.44 5.07 -5.41
N TYR A 115 12.34 5.43 -4.75
CA TYR A 115 11.59 4.50 -3.88
C TYR A 115 10.87 3.47 -4.76
N ARG A 116 11.20 2.20 -4.55
CA ARG A 116 10.70 1.08 -5.35
C ARG A 116 10.09 0.01 -4.48
N VAL A 117 9.08 -0.66 -4.99
CA VAL A 117 8.64 -1.96 -4.46
C VAL A 117 9.73 -2.97 -4.82
N ALA A 118 10.58 -3.27 -3.86
CA ALA A 118 11.75 -4.15 -3.99
C ALA A 118 11.44 -5.60 -3.61
N GLY A 119 10.38 -5.82 -2.83
CA GLY A 119 9.89 -7.14 -2.48
C GLY A 119 8.37 -7.18 -2.46
N PHE A 120 7.84 -8.37 -2.74
CA PHE A 120 6.41 -8.66 -2.71
C PHE A 120 6.20 -9.99 -1.99
N THR A 121 5.50 -9.94 -0.86
CA THR A 121 5.11 -11.14 -0.12
C THR A 121 3.59 -11.25 -0.12
N TYR A 122 3.05 -12.42 -0.44
CA TYR A 122 1.63 -12.71 -0.39
C TYR A 122 1.40 -14.03 0.31
N GLU A 123 0.62 -13.99 1.38
CA GLU A 123 0.24 -15.14 2.19
C GLU A 123 -1.26 -15.28 2.13
N PHE A 124 -1.75 -16.51 2.04
CA PHE A 124 -3.18 -16.76 2.01
C PHE A 124 -3.53 -18.11 2.62
N TYR A 125 -4.76 -18.23 3.09
CA TYR A 125 -5.32 -19.50 3.52
C TYR A 125 -6.84 -19.52 3.45
N ASP A 126 -7.38 -20.72 3.27
CA ASP A 126 -8.80 -21.01 3.34
C ASP A 126 -9.17 -21.46 4.76
N THR A 127 -10.18 -20.82 5.35
CA THR A 127 -10.62 -21.13 6.73
C THR A 127 -11.32 -22.48 6.89
N LEU A 128 -11.73 -23.13 5.81
CA LEU A 128 -12.41 -24.43 5.80
C LEU A 128 -11.55 -25.56 5.22
N ASN A 129 -10.53 -25.23 4.42
CA ASN A 129 -9.59 -26.20 3.86
C ASN A 129 -8.14 -25.83 4.20
N PRO A 130 -7.54 -26.46 5.22
CA PRO A 130 -6.18 -26.12 5.66
C PRO A 130 -5.10 -26.42 4.60
N ASP A 131 -5.38 -27.29 3.62
CA ASP A 131 -4.45 -27.58 2.53
C ASP A 131 -4.49 -26.51 1.42
N ALA A 132 -5.53 -25.67 1.40
CA ALA A 132 -5.65 -24.50 0.52
C ALA A 132 -5.03 -23.26 1.19
N ALA A 133 -3.74 -23.34 1.51
CA ALA A 133 -2.96 -22.27 2.13
C ALA A 133 -1.57 -22.18 1.51
N GLY A 134 -1.01 -20.98 1.41
CA GLY A 134 0.28 -20.77 0.75
C GLY A 134 0.95 -19.46 1.10
N SER A 135 2.22 -19.38 0.69
CA SER A 135 3.00 -18.15 0.73
C SER A 135 3.84 -18.00 -0.53
N CYS A 136 4.00 -16.76 -0.97
CA CYS A 136 4.87 -16.34 -2.05
C CYS A 136 5.71 -15.16 -1.56
N ASP A 137 7.04 -15.26 -1.64
CA ASP A 137 7.95 -14.20 -1.24
C ASP A 137 8.92 -13.93 -2.39
N LEU A 138 8.80 -12.77 -3.02
CA LEU A 138 9.56 -12.38 -4.20
C LEU A 138 10.52 -11.25 -3.87
N ASN A 139 11.78 -11.41 -4.24
CA ASN A 139 12.75 -10.34 -4.31
C ASN A 139 12.79 -9.79 -5.74
N LEU A 140 12.08 -8.66 -5.94
CA LEU A 140 11.89 -8.02 -7.24
C LEU A 140 13.16 -7.35 -7.79
N LEU A 141 14.19 -7.17 -6.95
CA LEU A 141 15.50 -6.67 -7.39
C LEU A 141 16.36 -7.77 -8.01
N THR A 142 16.17 -9.03 -7.60
CA THR A 142 17.02 -10.15 -8.04
C THR A 142 16.31 -11.14 -8.96
N GLY A 143 14.99 -11.04 -9.11
CA GLY A 143 14.20 -12.01 -9.88
C GLY A 143 14.15 -13.39 -9.22
N ARG A 144 14.34 -13.47 -7.89
CA ARG A 144 14.34 -14.71 -7.12
C ARG A 144 13.33 -14.64 -6.01
N GLY A 145 12.79 -15.79 -5.63
CA GLY A 145 11.86 -15.86 -4.53
C GLY A 145 11.63 -17.26 -4.01
N PHE A 146 10.61 -17.39 -3.19
CA PHE A 146 10.16 -18.66 -2.64
C PHE A 146 8.64 -18.80 -2.72
N VAL A 147 8.18 -20.02 -2.89
CA VAL A 147 6.75 -20.36 -2.81
C VAL A 147 6.53 -21.59 -1.93
N THR A 148 5.47 -21.57 -1.15
CA THR A 148 4.98 -22.71 -0.38
C THR A 148 3.55 -22.98 -0.79
N ARG A 149 3.20 -24.25 -1.05
CA ARG A 149 1.85 -24.64 -1.46
C ARG A 149 1.28 -25.75 -0.61
N GLY A 150 0.19 -25.47 0.10
CA GLY A 150 -0.44 -26.37 1.06
C GLY A 150 0.58 -26.90 2.07
N PRO A 151 0.53 -28.19 2.43
CA PRO A 151 1.52 -28.82 3.30
C PRO A 151 2.87 -29.11 2.60
N GLY A 152 3.04 -28.67 1.35
CA GLY A 152 4.24 -28.91 0.56
C GLY A 152 5.46 -28.11 1.06
N PRO A 153 6.67 -28.49 0.64
CA PRO A 153 7.89 -27.80 1.05
C PRO A 153 7.98 -26.40 0.39
N LYS A 154 8.72 -25.51 1.05
CA LYS A 154 9.17 -24.23 0.47
C LYS A 154 10.08 -24.51 -0.73
N LYS A 155 9.74 -23.96 -1.90
CA LYS A 155 10.49 -24.09 -3.16
C LYS A 155 11.11 -22.75 -3.53
N THR A 156 12.35 -22.78 -4.01
CA THR A 156 12.99 -21.60 -4.62
C THR A 156 12.50 -21.45 -6.05
N ILE A 157 12.28 -20.22 -6.47
CA ILE A 157 11.81 -19.88 -7.81
C ILE A 157 12.63 -18.72 -8.40
N ALA A 158 12.64 -18.64 -9.73
CA ALA A 158 13.04 -17.45 -10.47
C ALA A 158 11.79 -16.83 -11.11
N HIS A 159 11.80 -15.52 -11.33
CA HIS A 159 10.71 -14.77 -11.93
C HIS A 159 11.23 -13.52 -12.65
N ASP A 160 10.40 -12.94 -13.50
CA ASP A 160 10.67 -11.74 -14.31
C ASP A 160 9.95 -10.48 -13.82
N VAL A 161 9.15 -10.58 -12.74
CA VAL A 161 8.50 -9.44 -12.10
C VAL A 161 9.54 -8.42 -11.63
N ALA A 162 9.52 -7.23 -12.22
CA ALA A 162 10.49 -6.18 -11.96
C ALA A 162 10.12 -5.29 -10.77
N ALA A 163 11.14 -4.78 -10.06
CA ALA A 163 10.99 -3.75 -9.05
C ALA A 163 10.59 -2.40 -9.67
N ARG A 164 9.31 -2.04 -9.55
CA ARG A 164 8.75 -0.77 -10.05
C ARG A 164 8.85 0.34 -9.00
N ARG A 165 8.77 1.60 -9.44
CA ARG A 165 8.65 2.73 -8.51
C ARG A 165 7.34 2.58 -7.73
N VAL A 166 7.32 3.06 -6.49
CA VAL A 166 6.07 3.08 -5.70
C VAL A 166 4.97 3.89 -6.39
N THR A 167 5.33 4.91 -7.17
CA THR A 167 4.41 5.73 -7.98
C THR A 167 3.74 4.96 -9.13
N ASP A 168 4.30 3.82 -9.51
CA ASP A 168 3.84 3.00 -10.64
C ASP A 168 3.15 1.71 -10.15
N TRP A 169 3.06 1.51 -8.83
CA TRP A 169 2.36 0.40 -8.21
C TRP A 169 0.93 0.80 -7.84
N ARG A 170 -0.05 -0.06 -8.09
CA ARG A 170 -1.43 0.10 -7.65
C ARG A 170 -1.90 -1.14 -6.92
N GLU A 171 -2.83 -0.98 -5.99
CA GLU A 171 -3.55 -2.07 -5.32
C GLU A 171 -4.24 -2.97 -6.34
N SER A 172 -4.81 -2.37 -7.39
CA SER A 172 -5.50 -3.07 -8.47
C SER A 172 -4.58 -3.79 -9.46
N ASP A 173 -3.25 -3.66 -9.30
CA ASP A 173 -2.32 -4.44 -10.10
C ASP A 173 -2.54 -5.94 -9.80
N PRO A 174 -2.53 -6.80 -10.84
CA PRO A 174 -2.74 -8.22 -10.62
C PRO A 174 -1.62 -8.79 -9.76
N ILE A 175 -2.00 -9.62 -8.78
CA ILE A 175 -1.04 -10.46 -8.05
C ILE A 175 -0.21 -11.22 -9.09
N PRO A 176 1.14 -11.21 -8.97
CA PRO A 176 2.01 -11.97 -9.85
C PRO A 176 1.50 -13.40 -10.02
N GLU A 177 1.44 -13.89 -11.26
CA GLU A 177 0.84 -15.20 -11.55
C GLU A 177 1.42 -16.32 -10.69
N ILE A 178 2.74 -16.28 -10.46
CA ILE A 178 3.46 -17.23 -9.61
C ILE A 178 3.01 -17.24 -8.15
N CYS A 179 2.45 -16.12 -7.67
CA CYS A 179 1.96 -15.91 -6.30
C CYS A 179 0.45 -16.08 -6.16
N ARG A 180 -0.30 -16.31 -7.24
CA ARG A 180 -1.76 -16.44 -7.15
C ARG A 180 -2.17 -17.66 -6.32
N PRO A 181 -3.21 -17.55 -5.48
CA PRO A 181 -3.85 -18.70 -4.86
C PRO A 181 -4.26 -19.73 -5.92
N TRP A 182 -4.10 -21.02 -5.61
CA TRP A 182 -4.64 -22.09 -6.46
C TRP A 182 -6.08 -22.38 -6.03
N GLU A 183 -6.93 -22.65 -7.02
CA GLU A 183 -8.29 -23.16 -6.82
C GLU A 183 -8.29 -24.68 -6.70
#